data_AF-A0A9X4J4S8-F1
#
_entry.id   AF-A0A9X4J4S8-F1
#
_cell.length_a   1.000
_cell.length_b   1.000
_cell.length_c   1.000
_cell.angle_alpha   90.00
_cell.angle_beta   90.00
_cell.angle_gamma   90.00
#
_symmetry.space_group_name_H-M   'P 1'
#
loop_
_entity.id
_entity.type
_entity.pdbx_description
1 polymer ?
#
loop_
_entity_poly.entity_id
_entity_poly.type
_entity_poly.pdbx_seq_one_letter_code
_entity_poly.pdbx_strand_id
1 'polypeptide(L)'
;MSNKKKYRKLFEAGNPDSPKLKAAFEQVSDIRKFEIELYWKRATYFWALIAVAFAGYFAVLGAEFIDHKYFLSMVIASIGIVFTYAWHLANRGSKYWQENWENHMDFLEDEITGPLYKTLLERPDLDTFVERHILGPKSISVSKINQWVSVYVLASWFVLQLFSTYKSLMPYELCDNKVIVTVHIVIWVMTFVGMYLVCGKADTHKEKQTPNMRSRKVGINDRI
;
A
#
# COMPACT_ATOMS: atom_id res chain seq x y z
N MET A 1 20.41 15.81 -26.88
CA MET A 1 21.14 14.91 -25.95
C MET A 1 20.16 13.87 -25.41
N SER A 2 20.47 12.56 -25.47
CA SER A 2 19.56 11.50 -24.99
C SER A 2 19.28 11.63 -23.48
N ASN A 3 18.07 11.28 -23.04
CA ASN A 3 17.67 11.29 -21.62
C ASN A 3 18.62 10.50 -20.73
N LYS A 4 19.16 9.36 -21.21
CA LYS A 4 20.18 8.58 -20.49
C LYS A 4 21.47 9.39 -20.30
N LYS A 5 21.94 10.09 -21.35
CA LYS A 5 23.12 10.96 -21.24
C LYS A 5 22.87 12.14 -20.29
N LYS A 6 21.65 12.71 -20.32
CA LYS A 6 21.24 13.78 -19.39
C LYS A 6 21.26 13.32 -17.95
N TYR A 7 20.68 12.15 -17.66
CA TYR A 7 20.71 11.55 -16.34
C TYR A 7 22.15 11.31 -15.86
N ARG A 8 22.99 10.67 -16.68
CA ARG A 8 24.38 10.41 -16.33
C ARG A 8 25.15 11.69 -16.02
N LYS A 9 24.93 12.75 -16.81
CA LYS A 9 25.53 14.07 -16.54
C LYS A 9 25.06 14.68 -15.22
N LEU A 10 23.79 14.49 -14.82
CA LEU A 10 23.26 15.03 -13.56
C LEU A 10 23.99 14.46 -12.33
N PHE A 11 24.34 13.17 -12.38
CA PHE A 11 24.99 12.45 -11.29
C PHE A 11 26.48 12.17 -11.52
N GLU A 12 27.08 12.77 -12.56
CA GLU A 12 28.49 12.58 -12.92
C GLU A 12 28.86 11.09 -13.17
N ALA A 13 27.87 10.29 -13.60
CA ALA A 13 28.04 8.87 -13.89
C ALA A 13 28.89 8.65 -15.14
N GLY A 14 30.15 8.30 -14.90
CA GLY A 14 31.26 8.25 -15.87
C GLY A 14 32.58 8.73 -15.27
N ASN A 15 32.56 9.28 -14.05
CA ASN A 15 33.74 9.51 -13.23
C ASN A 15 33.62 8.71 -11.92
N PRO A 16 34.23 7.51 -11.82
CA PRO A 16 34.22 6.67 -10.62
C PRO A 16 34.68 7.37 -9.35
N ASP A 17 35.54 8.39 -9.46
CA ASP A 17 36.08 9.15 -8.34
C ASP A 17 35.23 10.36 -7.94
N SER A 18 34.13 10.64 -8.65
CA SER A 18 33.23 11.74 -8.29
C SER A 18 32.65 11.53 -6.88
N PRO A 19 32.89 12.46 -5.94
CA PRO A 19 32.27 12.40 -4.62
C PRO A 19 30.75 12.45 -4.69
N LYS A 20 30.20 13.16 -5.68
CA LYS A 20 28.76 13.28 -5.92
C LYS A 20 28.15 11.96 -6.36
N LEU A 21 28.83 11.23 -7.25
CA LEU A 21 28.39 9.91 -7.70
C LEU A 21 28.36 8.91 -6.54
N LYS A 22 29.43 8.86 -5.74
CA LYS A 22 29.52 7.99 -4.55
C LYS A 22 28.43 8.31 -3.53
N ALA A 23 28.23 9.59 -3.21
CA ALA A 23 27.19 10.02 -2.27
C ALA A 23 25.78 9.71 -2.79
N ALA A 24 25.52 9.90 -4.09
CA ALA A 24 24.23 9.56 -4.70
C ALA A 24 23.95 8.05 -4.62
N PHE A 25 24.95 7.22 -4.89
CA PHE A 25 24.81 5.77 -4.80
C PHE A 25 24.60 5.27 -3.37
N GLU A 26 25.36 5.79 -2.40
CA GLU A 26 25.17 5.50 -0.98
C GLU A 26 23.75 5.87 -0.53
N GLN A 27 23.31 7.09 -0.85
CA GLN A 27 21.97 7.56 -0.53
C GLN A 27 20.87 6.70 -1.16
N VAL A 28 21.00 6.33 -2.44
CA VAL A 28 20.02 5.47 -3.12
C VAL A 28 19.99 4.08 -2.48
N SER A 29 21.14 3.53 -2.10
CA SER A 29 21.23 2.24 -1.43
C SER A 29 20.52 2.25 -0.07
N ASP A 30 20.73 3.30 0.72
CA ASP A 30 20.09 3.48 2.02
C ASP A 30 18.58 3.70 1.89
N ILE A 31 18.14 4.56 0.97
CA ILE A 31 16.72 4.81 0.74
C ILE A 31 16.01 3.53 0.28
N ARG A 32 16.64 2.71 -0.57
CA ARG A 32 16.07 1.41 -0.98
C ARG A 32 15.82 0.52 0.24
N LYS A 33 16.81 0.36 1.11
CA LYS A 33 16.67 -0.42 2.35
C LYS A 33 15.55 0.13 3.23
N PHE A 34 15.50 1.44 3.39
CA PHE A 34 14.47 2.13 4.16
C PHE A 34 13.05 1.92 3.58
N GLU A 35 12.88 2.01 2.26
CA GLU A 35 11.58 1.76 1.61
C GLU A 35 11.10 0.31 1.72
N ILE A 36 12.03 -0.66 1.73
CA ILE A 36 11.69 -2.06 2.00
C ILE A 36 11.16 -2.21 3.44
N GLU A 37 11.82 -1.60 4.42
CA GLU A 37 11.38 -1.65 5.82
C GLU A 37 10.02 -0.95 6.01
N LEU A 38 9.87 0.25 5.44
CA LEU A 38 8.61 0.99 5.51
C LEU A 38 7.46 0.25 4.84
N TYR A 39 7.71 -0.47 3.75
CA TYR A 39 6.70 -1.29 3.09
C TYR A 39 6.08 -2.30 4.07
N TRP A 40 6.92 -3.02 4.82
CA TRP A 40 6.45 -3.97 5.84
C TRP A 40 5.75 -3.27 7.00
N LYS A 41 6.28 -2.15 7.50
CA LYS A 41 5.61 -1.38 8.57
C LYS A 41 4.21 -0.91 8.17
N ARG A 42 4.06 -0.38 6.96
CA ARG A 42 2.75 0.03 6.43
C ARG A 42 1.80 -1.17 6.30
N ALA A 43 2.29 -2.30 5.81
CA ALA A 43 1.48 -3.53 5.68
C ALA A 43 0.97 -4.01 7.05
N THR A 44 1.82 -4.05 8.08
CA THR A 44 1.44 -4.47 9.44
C THR A 44 0.33 -3.61 10.03
N TYR A 45 0.42 -2.28 9.86
CA TYR A 45 -0.64 -1.36 10.31
C TYR A 45 -2.00 -1.70 9.71
N PHE A 46 -2.06 -1.87 8.38
CA PHE A 46 -3.31 -2.20 7.70
C PHE A 46 -3.82 -3.59 8.08
N TRP A 47 -2.94 -4.60 8.19
CA TRP A 47 -3.31 -5.94 8.64
C TRP A 47 -3.95 -5.94 10.02
N ALA A 48 -3.41 -5.17 10.97
CA ALA A 48 -3.98 -5.07 12.31
C ALA A 48 -5.42 -4.52 12.26
N LEU A 49 -5.66 -3.44 11.51
CA LEU A 49 -7.00 -2.86 11.36
C LEU A 49 -7.98 -3.81 10.66
N ILE A 50 -7.53 -4.48 9.60
CA ILE A 50 -8.34 -5.44 8.84
C ILE A 50 -8.68 -6.65 9.71
N ALA A 51 -7.72 -7.17 10.48
CA ALA A 51 -7.94 -8.30 11.38
C ALA A 51 -8.96 -7.95 12.48
N VAL A 52 -8.84 -6.76 13.09
CA VAL A 52 -9.81 -6.26 14.08
C VAL A 52 -11.19 -6.10 13.44
N ALA A 53 -11.28 -5.58 12.21
CA ALA A 53 -12.54 -5.47 11.49
C ALA A 53 -13.18 -6.85 11.24
N PHE A 54 -12.40 -7.85 10.81
CA PHE A 54 -12.91 -9.23 10.63
C PHE A 54 -13.39 -9.83 11.95
N ALA A 55 -12.60 -9.69 13.01
CA ALA A 55 -12.98 -10.17 14.34
C ALA A 55 -14.29 -9.51 14.81
N GLY A 56 -14.40 -8.19 14.67
CA GLY A 56 -15.62 -7.45 15.00
C GLY A 56 -16.82 -7.90 14.16
N TYR A 57 -16.64 -8.10 12.85
CA TYR A 57 -17.70 -8.56 11.94
C TYR A 57 -18.28 -9.90 12.40
N PHE A 58 -17.41 -10.89 12.66
CA PHE A 58 -17.85 -12.22 13.07
C PHE A 58 -18.35 -12.28 14.51
N ALA A 59 -17.78 -11.47 15.42
CA ALA A 59 -18.26 -11.36 16.79
C ALA A 59 -19.69 -10.81 16.84
N VAL A 60 -20.00 -9.76 16.08
CA VAL A 60 -21.36 -9.20 15.98
C VAL A 60 -22.33 -10.22 15.36
N LEU A 61 -21.90 -10.94 14.32
CA LEU A 61 -22.75 -11.93 13.65
C LEU A 61 -23.08 -13.12 14.55
N GLY A 62 -22.10 -13.57 15.35
CA GLY A 62 -22.23 -14.68 16.29
C GLY A 62 -22.97 -14.34 17.59
N ALA A 63 -23.16 -13.06 17.91
CA ALA A 63 -23.91 -12.66 19.08
C ALA A 63 -25.42 -12.93 18.90
N GLU A 64 -26.05 -13.53 19.91
CA GLU A 64 -27.49 -13.82 19.92
C GLU A 64 -28.31 -12.61 20.37
N PHE A 65 -27.77 -11.80 21.28
CA PHE A 65 -28.49 -10.70 21.94
C PHE A 65 -28.34 -9.34 21.24
N ILE A 66 -27.72 -9.29 20.05
CA ILE A 66 -27.54 -8.05 19.30
C ILE A 66 -28.66 -7.92 18.27
N ASP A 67 -29.58 -7.00 18.53
CA ASP A 67 -30.58 -6.59 17.56
C ASP A 67 -29.91 -5.97 16.33
N HIS A 68 -30.51 -6.21 15.15
CA HIS A 68 -30.01 -5.70 13.87
C HIS A 68 -28.53 -6.06 13.57
N LYS A 69 -28.03 -7.18 14.10
CA LYS A 69 -26.62 -7.60 13.90
C LYS A 69 -26.15 -7.61 12.44
N TYR A 70 -27.01 -7.98 11.50
CA TYR A 70 -26.66 -7.95 10.07
C TYR A 70 -26.42 -6.53 9.55
N PHE A 71 -27.18 -5.54 10.03
CA PHE A 71 -26.95 -4.13 9.72
C PHE A 71 -25.62 -3.64 10.31
N LEU A 72 -25.33 -3.98 11.57
CA LEU A 72 -24.05 -3.62 12.20
C LEU A 72 -22.85 -4.31 11.51
N SER A 73 -22.99 -5.59 11.14
CA SER A 73 -22.00 -6.32 10.34
C SER A 73 -21.78 -5.66 8.98
N MET A 74 -22.83 -5.12 8.34
CA MET A 74 -22.71 -4.32 7.11
C MET A 74 -21.90 -3.02 7.36
N VAL A 75 -22.12 -2.32 8.46
CA VAL A 75 -21.29 -1.13 8.78
C VAL A 75 -19.82 -1.51 8.95
N ILE A 76 -19.54 -2.62 9.64
CA ILE A 76 -18.17 -3.10 9.85
C ILE A 76 -17.53 -3.54 8.51
N ALA A 77 -18.26 -4.26 7.66
CA ALA A 77 -17.77 -4.66 6.35
C ALA A 77 -17.48 -3.45 5.45
N SER A 78 -18.28 -2.39 5.53
CA SER A 78 -18.02 -1.11 4.86
C SER A 78 -16.66 -0.50 5.26
N ILE A 79 -16.36 -0.50 6.57
CA ILE A 79 -15.06 -0.06 7.10
C ILE A 79 -13.93 -0.96 6.59
N GLY A 80 -14.16 -2.28 6.61
CA GLY A 80 -13.22 -3.28 6.08
C GLY A 80 -12.88 -3.06 4.61
N ILE A 81 -13.87 -2.72 3.77
CA ILE A 81 -13.68 -2.36 2.36
C ILE A 81 -12.75 -1.15 2.25
N VAL A 82 -13.04 -0.05 2.96
CA VAL A 82 -12.26 1.20 2.88
C VAL A 82 -10.81 0.98 3.33
N PHE A 83 -10.58 0.28 4.46
CA PHE A 83 -9.23 0.00 4.94
C PHE A 83 -8.46 -0.93 4.00
N THR A 84 -9.11 -1.97 3.46
CA THR A 84 -8.44 -2.89 2.53
C THR A 84 -8.13 -2.21 1.20
N TYR A 85 -9.00 -1.31 0.73
CA TYR A 85 -8.74 -0.53 -0.47
C TYR A 85 -7.59 0.48 -0.28
N ALA A 86 -7.54 1.17 0.86
CA ALA A 86 -6.42 2.04 1.23
C ALA A 86 -5.11 1.24 1.30
N TRP A 87 -5.14 0.05 1.89
CA TRP A 87 -4.00 -0.85 1.92
C TRP A 87 -3.53 -1.26 0.52
N HIS A 88 -4.45 -1.58 -0.39
CA HIS A 88 -4.12 -1.89 -1.78
C HIS A 88 -3.39 -0.73 -2.46
N LEU A 89 -3.88 0.51 -2.30
CA LEU A 89 -3.24 1.70 -2.86
C LEU A 89 -1.87 1.96 -2.22
N ALA A 90 -1.74 1.79 -0.90
CA ALA A 90 -0.45 1.90 -0.21
C ALA A 90 0.58 0.88 -0.72
N ASN A 91 0.16 -0.35 -1.03
CA ASN A 91 1.02 -1.36 -1.65
C ASN A 91 1.47 -0.95 -3.06
N ARG A 92 0.59 -0.33 -3.85
CA ARG A 92 0.94 0.19 -5.19
C ARG A 92 1.90 1.37 -5.11
N GLY A 93 1.65 2.32 -4.22
CA GLY A 93 2.53 3.48 -4.00
C GLY A 93 3.91 3.07 -3.50
N SER A 94 3.97 2.12 -2.55
CA SER A 94 5.25 1.59 -2.05
C SER A 94 6.07 0.94 -3.17
N LYS A 95 5.42 0.13 -4.01
CA LYS A 95 6.08 -0.54 -5.15
C LYS A 95 6.61 0.47 -6.16
N TYR A 96 5.84 1.51 -6.48
CA TYR A 96 6.27 2.58 -7.39
C TYR A 96 7.56 3.25 -6.92
N TRP A 97 7.64 3.60 -5.64
CA TRP A 97 8.84 4.25 -5.08
C TRP A 97 10.03 3.30 -4.96
N GLN A 98 9.80 2.04 -4.57
CA GLN A 98 10.84 1.01 -4.58
C GLN A 98 11.45 0.88 -5.99
N GLU A 99 10.62 0.66 -7.01
CA GLU A 99 11.08 0.54 -8.40
C GLU A 99 11.82 1.81 -8.87
N ASN A 100 11.38 3.00 -8.47
CA ASN A 100 12.09 4.24 -8.77
C ASN A 100 13.53 4.24 -8.22
N TRP A 101 13.71 3.86 -6.96
CA TRP A 101 15.03 3.82 -6.33
C TRP A 101 15.91 2.67 -6.82
N GLU A 102 15.31 1.50 -7.11
CA GLU A 102 16.00 0.39 -7.77
C GLU A 102 16.55 0.81 -9.14
N ASN A 103 15.75 1.50 -9.96
CA ASN A 103 16.20 2.06 -11.23
C ASN A 103 17.34 3.07 -11.06
N HIS A 104 17.28 3.95 -10.05
CA HIS A 104 18.38 4.87 -9.75
C HIS A 104 19.67 4.11 -9.43
N MET A 105 19.58 3.04 -8.63
CA MET A 105 20.74 2.24 -8.28
C MET A 105 21.33 1.55 -9.52
N ASP A 106 20.48 0.94 -10.34
CA ASP A 106 20.88 0.32 -11.61
C ASP A 106 21.68 1.30 -12.49
N PHE A 107 21.25 2.55 -12.60
CA PHE A 107 21.97 3.52 -13.43
C PHE A 107 23.31 4.00 -12.87
N LEU A 108 23.55 3.85 -11.57
CA LEU A 108 24.73 4.38 -10.88
C LEU A 108 25.77 3.30 -10.53
N GLU A 109 25.36 2.06 -10.30
CA GLU A 109 26.24 1.01 -9.75
C GLU A 109 27.45 0.65 -10.62
N ASP A 110 27.30 0.67 -11.95
CA ASP A 110 28.31 0.15 -12.89
C ASP A 110 29.66 0.85 -12.73
N GLU A 111 29.63 2.13 -12.35
CA GLU A 111 30.80 2.99 -12.22
C GLU A 111 31.44 2.92 -10.83
N ILE A 112 30.76 2.34 -9.83
CA ILE A 112 31.21 2.34 -8.43
C ILE A 112 31.53 0.92 -7.96
N THR A 113 30.58 0.01 -8.08
CA THR A 113 30.67 -1.38 -7.59
C THR A 113 30.71 -2.39 -8.73
N GLY A 114 30.60 -1.93 -9.98
CA GLY A 114 30.23 -2.79 -11.10
C GLY A 114 28.75 -3.21 -11.03
N PRO A 115 28.31 -4.15 -11.88
CA PRO A 115 26.91 -4.56 -12.01
C PRO A 115 26.47 -5.51 -10.89
N LEU A 116 26.80 -5.19 -9.63
CA LEU A 116 26.61 -6.08 -8.48
C LEU A 116 25.13 -6.42 -8.27
N TYR A 117 24.26 -5.42 -8.34
CA TYR A 117 22.83 -5.57 -8.14
C TYR A 117 22.13 -6.14 -9.38
N LYS A 118 22.57 -5.79 -10.59
CA LYS A 118 22.06 -6.40 -11.83
C LYS A 118 22.45 -7.86 -12.04
N THR A 119 23.56 -8.30 -11.46
CA THR A 119 24.06 -9.66 -11.68
C THR A 119 23.32 -10.66 -10.80
N LEU A 120 22.45 -11.45 -11.43
CA LEU A 120 21.70 -12.51 -10.75
C LEU A 120 22.49 -13.81 -10.72
N LEU A 121 22.72 -14.34 -9.52
CA LEU A 121 23.30 -15.67 -9.31
C LEU A 121 22.18 -16.63 -8.90
N GLU A 122 21.65 -17.37 -9.87
CA GLU A 122 20.55 -18.32 -9.66
C GLU A 122 21.09 -19.73 -9.43
N ARG A 123 20.32 -20.57 -8.71
CA ARG A 123 20.65 -21.99 -8.59
C ARG A 123 20.59 -22.66 -9.96
N PRO A 124 21.42 -23.68 -10.21
CA PRO A 124 21.23 -24.55 -11.36
C PRO A 124 19.83 -25.20 -11.32
N ASP A 125 19.34 -25.67 -12.46
CA ASP A 125 18.03 -26.31 -12.57
C ASP A 125 17.83 -27.37 -11.48
N LEU A 126 16.71 -27.25 -10.75
CA LEU A 126 16.40 -28.09 -9.61
C LEU A 126 15.92 -29.46 -10.10
N ASP A 127 16.55 -30.54 -9.62
CA ASP A 127 16.37 -31.91 -10.15
C ASP A 127 15.00 -32.54 -9.80
N THR A 128 14.35 -32.08 -8.73
CA THR A 128 13.07 -32.67 -8.28
C THR A 128 11.90 -31.72 -8.37
N PHE A 129 10.71 -32.26 -8.69
CA PHE A 129 9.47 -31.49 -8.80
C PHE A 129 9.16 -30.69 -7.52
N VAL A 130 9.35 -31.33 -6.35
CA VAL A 130 9.12 -30.73 -5.03
C VAL A 130 10.04 -29.53 -4.81
N GLU A 131 11.32 -29.66 -5.16
CA GLU A 131 12.26 -28.57 -5.06
C GLU A 131 11.92 -27.45 -6.06
N ARG A 132 11.51 -27.78 -7.28
CA ARG A 132 11.14 -26.78 -8.29
C ARG A 132 9.87 -25.98 -7.99
N HIS A 133 8.87 -26.59 -7.34
CA HIS A 133 7.54 -25.98 -7.22
C HIS A 133 7.09 -25.66 -5.78
N ILE A 134 7.66 -26.32 -4.76
CA ILE A 134 7.16 -26.21 -3.38
C ILE A 134 8.19 -25.57 -2.46
N LEU A 135 9.44 -26.06 -2.48
CA LEU A 135 10.44 -25.70 -1.47
C LEU A 135 11.58 -24.81 -1.99
N GLY A 136 11.84 -24.82 -3.30
CA GLY A 136 12.96 -24.10 -3.89
C GLY A 136 12.74 -22.60 -4.01
N PRO A 137 13.84 -21.81 -4.06
CA PRO A 137 13.77 -20.37 -4.24
C PRO A 137 13.25 -20.02 -5.64
N LYS A 138 12.50 -18.91 -5.73
CA LYS A 138 11.96 -18.41 -6.99
C LYS A 138 11.95 -16.88 -7.00
N SER A 139 12.14 -16.28 -8.18
CA SER A 139 12.10 -14.84 -8.42
C SER A 139 10.67 -14.28 -8.36
N ILE A 140 10.05 -14.32 -7.18
CA ILE A 140 8.70 -13.81 -6.93
C ILE A 140 8.76 -12.44 -6.27
N SER A 141 8.00 -11.49 -6.82
CA SER A 141 7.86 -10.16 -6.23
C SER A 141 6.92 -10.21 -5.03
N VAL A 142 7.49 -10.03 -3.84
CA VAL A 142 6.75 -9.99 -2.56
C VAL A 142 5.69 -8.88 -2.56
N SER A 143 5.98 -7.72 -3.15
CA SER A 143 5.02 -6.62 -3.27
C SER A 143 3.84 -6.94 -4.18
N LYS A 144 4.05 -7.70 -5.27
CA LYS A 144 2.95 -8.17 -6.13
C LYS A 144 2.06 -9.19 -5.44
N ILE A 145 2.63 -10.11 -4.64
CA ILE A 145 1.82 -11.04 -3.82
C ILE A 145 0.87 -10.25 -2.94
N ASN A 146 1.38 -9.26 -2.22
CA ASN A 146 0.57 -8.48 -1.28
C ASN A 146 -0.53 -7.65 -1.97
N GLN A 147 -0.26 -7.14 -3.18
CA GLN A 147 -1.27 -6.50 -4.00
C GLN A 147 -2.40 -7.48 -4.36
N TRP A 148 -2.08 -8.71 -4.78
CA TRP A 148 -3.09 -9.73 -5.05
C TRP A 148 -3.86 -10.16 -3.80
N VAL A 149 -3.19 -10.34 -2.66
CA VAL A 149 -3.84 -10.64 -1.38
C VAL A 149 -4.82 -9.52 -1.01
N SER A 150 -4.42 -8.24 -1.17
CA SER A 150 -5.33 -7.13 -0.89
C SER A 150 -6.57 -7.10 -1.81
N VAL A 151 -6.43 -7.49 -3.08
CA VAL A 151 -7.58 -7.64 -4.01
C VAL A 151 -8.50 -8.77 -3.54
N TYR A 152 -7.95 -9.91 -3.15
CA TYR A 152 -8.72 -11.04 -2.63
C TYR A 152 -9.49 -10.69 -1.35
N VAL A 153 -8.82 -10.05 -0.38
CA VAL A 153 -9.45 -9.63 0.87
C VAL A 153 -10.52 -8.58 0.61
N LEU A 154 -10.30 -7.67 -0.33
CA LEU A 154 -11.29 -6.67 -0.73
C LEU A 154 -12.53 -7.33 -1.34
N ALA A 155 -12.35 -8.32 -2.20
CA ALA A 155 -13.46 -9.10 -2.76
C ALA A 155 -14.24 -9.85 -1.67
N SER A 156 -13.54 -10.41 -0.68
CA SER A 156 -14.18 -11.07 0.48
C SER A 156 -15.04 -10.07 1.26
N TRP A 157 -14.54 -8.85 1.50
CA TRP A 157 -15.32 -7.81 2.16
C TRP A 157 -16.57 -7.41 1.38
N PHE A 158 -16.50 -7.30 0.04
CA PHE A 158 -17.68 -7.04 -0.78
C PHE A 158 -18.71 -8.17 -0.68
N VAL A 159 -18.29 -9.43 -0.69
CA VAL A 159 -19.19 -10.58 -0.50
C VAL A 159 -19.87 -10.53 0.87
N LEU A 160 -19.11 -10.25 1.93
CA LEU A 160 -19.66 -10.10 3.28
C LEU A 160 -20.64 -8.93 3.38
N GLN A 161 -20.31 -7.77 2.80
CA GLN A 161 -21.17 -6.60 2.74
C GLN A 161 -22.51 -6.92 2.05
N LEU A 162 -22.47 -7.61 0.91
CA LEU A 162 -23.65 -8.02 0.16
C LEU A 162 -24.50 -9.01 0.98
N PHE A 163 -23.87 -10.00 1.60
CA PHE A 163 -24.55 -10.96 2.47
C PHE A 163 -25.24 -10.28 3.65
N SER A 164 -24.53 -9.40 4.36
CA SER A 164 -25.09 -8.62 5.48
C SER A 164 -26.22 -7.70 5.03
N THR A 165 -26.08 -7.03 3.89
CA THR A 165 -27.14 -6.18 3.31
C THR A 165 -28.40 -7.00 3.03
N TYR A 166 -28.24 -8.14 2.34
CA TYR A 166 -29.35 -9.02 1.99
C TYR A 166 -30.08 -9.53 3.24
N LYS A 167 -29.33 -10.07 4.21
CA LYS A 167 -29.92 -10.60 5.45
C LYS A 167 -30.56 -9.52 6.32
N SER A 168 -30.02 -8.31 6.31
CA SER A 168 -30.58 -7.17 7.04
C SER A 168 -31.90 -6.69 6.45
N LEU A 169 -32.04 -6.74 5.12
CA LEU A 169 -33.27 -6.31 4.42
C LEU A 169 -34.35 -7.41 4.31
N MET A 170 -33.95 -8.69 4.34
CA MET A 170 -34.87 -9.84 4.19
C MET A 170 -36.13 -9.81 5.08
N PRO A 171 -36.09 -9.35 6.34
CA PRO A 171 -37.28 -9.31 7.20
C PRO A 171 -38.31 -8.24 6.83
N TYR A 172 -37.97 -7.30 5.94
CA TYR A 172 -38.79 -6.12 5.64
C TYR A 172 -39.34 -6.17 4.21
N GLU A 173 -40.62 -5.85 4.05
CA GLU A 173 -41.16 -5.54 2.73
C GLU A 173 -40.58 -4.20 2.23
N LEU A 174 -39.83 -4.25 1.12
CA LEU A 174 -39.06 -3.13 0.59
C LEU A 174 -39.90 -1.88 0.26
N CYS A 175 -41.19 -2.05 -0.05
CA CYS A 175 -42.10 -0.95 -0.39
C CYS A 175 -42.60 -0.18 0.83
N ASP A 176 -42.74 -0.83 1.98
CA ASP A 176 -43.34 -0.24 3.18
C ASP A 176 -42.30 0.44 4.08
N ASN A 177 -41.07 -0.08 4.13
CA ASN A 177 -40.03 0.41 5.04
C ASN A 177 -38.96 1.25 4.34
N LYS A 178 -39.38 2.36 3.71
CA LYS A 178 -38.49 3.27 2.95
C LYS A 178 -37.31 3.81 3.75
N VAL A 179 -37.48 4.06 5.05
CA VAL A 179 -36.42 4.57 5.92
C VAL A 179 -35.28 3.55 6.02
N ILE A 180 -35.59 2.27 6.23
CA ILE A 180 -34.60 1.21 6.37
C ILE A 180 -33.79 1.08 5.08
N VAL A 181 -34.47 1.01 3.93
CA VAL A 181 -33.83 0.94 2.61
C VAL A 181 -32.92 2.16 2.38
N THR A 182 -33.39 3.35 2.74
CA THR A 182 -32.60 4.60 2.60
C THR A 182 -31.32 4.54 3.42
N VAL A 183 -31.37 4.07 4.67
CA VAL A 183 -30.17 3.95 5.52
C VAL A 183 -29.16 2.96 4.93
N HIS A 184 -29.60 1.83 4.37
CA HIS A 184 -28.70 0.87 3.71
C HIS A 184 -28.01 1.49 2.49
N ILE A 185 -28.75 2.25 1.67
CA ILE A 185 -28.19 2.98 0.52
C ILE A 185 -27.13 3.99 1.00
N VAL A 186 -27.41 4.72 2.09
CA VAL A 186 -26.44 5.68 2.65
C VAL A 186 -25.14 4.99 3.06
N ILE A 187 -25.18 3.80 3.66
CA ILE A 187 -23.96 3.05 4.02
C ILE A 187 -23.17 2.61 2.78
N TRP A 188 -23.84 2.14 1.72
CA TRP A 188 -23.18 1.85 0.45
C TRP A 188 -22.54 3.10 -0.17
N VAL A 189 -23.27 4.21 -0.21
CA VAL A 189 -22.74 5.50 -0.71
C VAL A 189 -21.53 5.95 0.10
N MET A 190 -21.61 5.89 1.44
CA MET A 190 -20.48 6.20 2.32
C MET A 190 -19.25 5.34 2.03
N THR A 191 -19.45 4.04 1.72
CA THR A 191 -18.37 3.13 1.35
C THR A 191 -17.69 3.60 0.06
N PHE A 192 -18.47 3.87 -0.99
CA PHE A 192 -17.93 4.33 -2.27
C PHE A 192 -17.30 5.72 -2.18
N VAL A 193 -17.89 6.64 -1.42
CA VAL A 193 -17.29 7.95 -1.12
C VAL A 193 -15.97 7.78 -0.37
N GLY A 194 -15.92 6.89 0.62
CA GLY A 194 -14.69 6.53 1.32
C GLY A 194 -13.59 6.05 0.36
N MET A 195 -13.91 5.11 -0.53
CA MET A 195 -12.98 4.65 -1.56
C MET A 195 -12.54 5.78 -2.50
N TYR A 196 -13.48 6.60 -2.95
CA TYR A 196 -13.20 7.75 -3.81
C TYR A 196 -12.27 8.77 -3.14
N LEU A 197 -12.50 9.11 -1.87
CA LEU A 197 -11.65 10.04 -1.13
C LEU A 197 -10.24 9.51 -0.94
N VAL A 198 -10.10 8.20 -0.69
CA VAL A 198 -8.79 7.55 -0.59
C VAL A 198 -8.08 7.58 -1.94
N CYS A 199 -8.76 7.29 -3.06
CA CYS A 199 -8.14 7.31 -4.39
C CYS A 199 -7.84 8.74 -4.88
N GLY A 200 -8.84 9.62 -4.89
CA GLY A 200 -8.80 10.92 -5.54
C GLY A 200 -7.89 11.95 -4.87
N LYS A 201 -7.33 11.64 -3.70
CA LYS A 201 -6.37 12.49 -2.98
C LYS A 201 -5.03 11.81 -2.70
N ALA A 202 -4.82 10.59 -3.19
CA ALA A 202 -3.58 9.84 -2.94
C ALA A 202 -2.47 10.11 -3.96
N ASP A 203 -2.75 10.87 -5.02
CA ASP A 203 -1.77 11.12 -6.07
C ASP A 203 -0.55 11.91 -5.57
N THR A 204 0.63 11.41 -5.93
CA THR A 204 1.89 12.08 -5.64
C THR A 204 2.15 13.19 -6.65
N HIS A 205 2.55 14.37 -6.17
CA HIS A 205 3.02 15.45 -7.03
C HIS A 205 4.33 15.08 -7.74
N LYS A 206 4.36 15.18 -9.06
CA LYS A 206 5.53 14.88 -9.90
C LYS A 206 6.17 16.11 -10.54
N GLU A 207 5.54 17.27 -10.36
CA GLU A 207 5.96 18.52 -10.97
C GLU A 207 6.47 19.52 -9.92
N LYS A 208 6.71 20.76 -10.36
CA LYS A 208 7.29 21.81 -9.53
C LYS A 208 6.38 22.12 -8.33
N GLN A 209 6.93 21.99 -7.13
CA GLN A 209 6.32 22.50 -5.90
C GLN A 209 6.92 23.87 -5.55
N THR A 210 6.07 24.82 -5.16
CA THR A 210 6.48 26.18 -4.74
C THR A 210 6.12 26.39 -3.27
N PRO A 211 6.96 25.91 -2.32
CA PRO A 211 6.68 26.08 -0.90
C PRO A 211 6.86 27.53 -0.47
N ASN A 212 6.01 28.00 0.44
CA ASN A 212 6.13 29.32 1.07
C ASN A 212 7.07 29.22 2.29
N MET A 213 8.17 29.96 2.29
CA MET A 213 9.07 30.05 3.44
C MET A 213 8.43 30.90 4.55
N ARG A 214 8.35 30.36 5.77
CA ARG A 214 7.94 31.10 6.98
C ARG A 214 9.00 30.92 8.05
N SER A 215 9.47 32.01 8.65
CA SER A 215 10.43 31.99 9.77
C SER A 215 9.70 32.18 11.10
N ARG A 216 10.02 31.39 12.12
CA ARG A 216 9.60 31.61 13.51
C ARG A 216 10.68 32.37 14.26
N LYS A 217 10.33 33.45 14.97
CA LYS A 217 11.24 34.08 15.95
C LYS A 217 11.10 33.33 17.28
N VAL A 218 12.22 33.00 17.91
CA VAL A 218 12.28 32.42 19.25
C VAL A 218 13.06 33.40 20.12
N GLY A 219 12.46 33.86 21.21
CA GLY A 219 13.16 34.66 22.23
C GLY A 219 13.63 33.75 23.35
N ILE A 220 14.80 34.04 23.91
CA ILE A 220 15.28 33.47 25.17
C ILE A 220 14.87 34.46 26.27
N ASN A 221 14.30 33.96 27.36
CA ASN A 221 13.93 34.80 28.49
C ASN A 221 15.14 34.95 29.40
N ASP A 222 15.70 36.16 29.49
CA ASP A 222 16.90 36.44 30.30
C ASP A 222 16.60 36.64 31.80
N ARG A 223 15.36 36.38 32.24
CA ARG A 223 14.99 36.43 33.66
C ARG A 223 15.22 35.05 34.28
N ILE A 224 16.31 34.93 35.04
CA ILE A 224 16.53 33.90 36.06
C ILE A 224 15.71 34.26 37.30
#